data_AF-A0A6J4RAB8-F1
#
_entry.id   AF-A0A6J4RAB8-F1
#
_cell.length_a   1.000
_cell.length_b   1.000
_cell.length_c   1.000
_cell.angle_alpha   90.00
_cell.angle_beta   90.00
_cell.angle_gamma   90.00
#
_symmetry.space_group_name_H-M   'P 1'
#
loop_
_entity.id
_entity.type
_entity.pdbx_description
1 polymer ?
#
loop_
_entity_poly.entity_id
_entity_poly.type
_entity_poly.pdbx_seq_one_letter_code
_entity_poly.pdbx_strand_id
1 'polypeptide(L)'
;MKRYRVLREEFDTRANILSTTVEDHWEEHIKEMWLENKEQIKRGLLYEYGFDDAAMKLKNFLDLGAKPFSVISYHNRFAQQARRAFIIGAYYPSLTGACALGERILNHLVLDLREQYRETPEYKNVQKKKSFDNWDRVISTLEAWNVLLPPAVEAFKKLKEARNRRAIHFHRETDDRDREFALEAVKALSEIISVQFGTIPPKPWFIPDIEAAGVYIKKDMEEDPFVKLIYLPNSVLVGPEHYLEGMDDGRWKVFDNSNYDDRNISDTEYGELLKQAQDERFAQMREAQEGTDTEQQT
;
A
#
# COMPACT_ATOMS: atom_id res chain seq x y z
N MET A 1 17.83 -3.61 -20.91
CA MET A 1 17.61 -4.75 -19.99
C MET A 1 16.99 -4.42 -18.62
N LYS A 2 16.82 -3.16 -18.21
CA LYS A 2 16.35 -2.84 -16.85
C LYS A 2 14.82 -2.73 -16.74
N ARG A 3 14.30 -2.85 -15.50
CA ARG A 3 12.91 -2.59 -15.12
C ARG A 3 12.83 -1.75 -13.86
N TYR A 4 11.76 -0.97 -13.73
CA TYR A 4 11.49 -0.22 -12.51
C TYR A 4 10.98 -1.18 -11.42
N ARG A 5 11.73 -1.30 -10.32
CA ARG A 5 11.32 -2.00 -9.11
C ARG A 5 10.76 -1.01 -8.10
N VAL A 6 9.54 -1.25 -7.62
CA VAL A 6 8.93 -0.44 -6.56
C VAL A 6 9.59 -0.77 -5.23
N LEU A 7 10.14 0.24 -4.54
CA LEU A 7 10.87 0.06 -3.27
C LEU A 7 10.36 0.96 -2.15
N ARG A 8 9.73 2.10 -2.50
CA ARG A 8 9.25 3.08 -1.52
C ARG A 8 7.78 2.85 -1.23
N GLU A 9 7.53 2.14 -0.15
CA GLU A 9 6.18 1.83 0.32
C GLU A 9 6.04 2.04 1.82
N GLU A 10 4.79 2.09 2.28
CA GLU A 10 4.44 2.23 3.69
C GLU A 10 3.29 1.27 4.02
N PHE A 11 3.43 0.55 5.14
CA PHE A 11 2.45 -0.40 5.66
C PHE A 11 2.61 -0.56 7.18
N ASP A 12 1.66 -1.23 7.83
CA ASP A 12 1.71 -1.58 9.25
C ASP A 12 0.99 -2.91 9.48
N THR A 13 1.75 -3.97 9.73
CA THR A 13 1.27 -5.34 9.90
C THR A 13 1.11 -5.75 11.36
N ARG A 14 1.30 -4.84 12.33
CA ARG A 14 1.17 -5.14 13.77
C ARG A 14 -0.18 -5.76 14.12
N ALA A 15 -1.26 -5.32 13.45
CA ALA A 15 -2.59 -5.90 13.63
C ALA A 15 -2.65 -7.38 13.24
N ASN A 16 -1.95 -7.79 12.17
CA ASN A 16 -1.87 -9.19 11.75
C ASN A 16 -1.19 -10.04 12.83
N ILE A 17 -0.06 -9.55 13.37
CA ILE A 17 0.68 -10.23 14.44
C ILE A 17 -0.19 -10.42 15.67
N LEU A 18 -0.94 -9.38 16.08
CA LEU A 18 -1.84 -9.46 17.23
C LEU A 18 -2.99 -10.45 17.01
N SER A 19 -3.51 -10.52 15.77
CA SER A 19 -4.61 -11.40 15.38
C SER A 19 -4.21 -12.87 15.15
N THR A 20 -2.92 -13.19 14.98
CA THR A 20 -2.44 -14.57 14.80
C THR A 20 -2.84 -15.45 15.98
N THR A 21 -3.54 -16.56 15.76
CA THR A 21 -3.77 -17.56 16.82
C THR A 21 -2.46 -18.28 17.14
N VAL A 22 -2.08 -18.34 18.42
CA VAL A 22 -0.95 -19.17 18.86
C VAL A 22 -1.50 -20.58 19.07
N GLU A 23 -1.04 -21.51 18.25
CA GLU A 23 -1.59 -22.87 18.22
C GLU A 23 -0.90 -23.77 19.26
N ASP A 24 -1.69 -24.66 19.86
CA ASP A 24 -1.20 -25.55 20.94
C ASP A 24 -0.11 -26.54 20.47
N HIS A 25 -0.10 -26.87 19.18
CA HIS A 25 0.84 -27.83 18.59
C HIS A 25 2.21 -27.20 18.25
N TRP A 26 2.38 -25.88 18.41
CA TRP A 26 3.66 -25.23 18.17
C TRP A 26 4.69 -25.60 19.24
N GLU A 27 5.96 -25.55 18.87
CA GLU A 27 7.06 -25.70 19.81
C GLU A 27 7.01 -24.58 20.87
N GLU A 28 7.35 -24.91 22.11
CA GLU A 28 7.14 -23.98 23.24
C GLU A 28 7.90 -22.66 23.06
N HIS A 29 9.13 -22.74 22.58
CA HIS A 29 9.94 -21.55 22.31
C HIS A 29 9.33 -20.65 21.21
N ILE A 30 8.60 -21.23 20.24
CA ILE A 30 7.87 -20.46 19.21
C ILE A 30 6.66 -19.77 19.83
N LYS A 31 5.91 -20.45 20.71
CA LYS A 31 4.78 -19.85 21.43
C LYS A 31 5.22 -18.68 22.28
N GLU A 32 6.28 -18.86 23.07
CA GLU A 32 6.88 -17.81 23.91
C GLU A 32 7.26 -16.60 23.06
N MET A 33 7.99 -16.80 21.95
CA MET A 33 8.35 -15.73 21.01
C MET A 33 7.12 -14.97 20.49
N TRP A 34 6.05 -15.67 20.09
CA TRP A 34 4.82 -15.02 19.62
C TRP A 34 4.11 -14.23 20.71
N LEU A 35 4.05 -14.77 21.93
CA LEU A 35 3.45 -14.10 23.07
C LEU A 35 4.23 -12.83 23.45
N GLU A 36 5.56 -12.91 23.46
CA GLU A 36 6.44 -11.77 23.70
C GLU A 36 6.26 -10.68 22.63
N ASN A 37 6.25 -11.05 21.35
CA ASN A 37 6.02 -10.12 20.25
C ASN A 37 4.68 -9.40 20.38
N LYS A 38 3.61 -10.13 20.73
CA LYS A 38 2.28 -9.53 20.95
C LYS A 38 2.29 -8.55 22.12
N GLU A 39 2.93 -8.89 23.23
CA GLU A 39 3.02 -8.00 24.40
C GLU A 39 3.86 -6.75 24.11
N GLN A 40 4.98 -6.89 23.39
CA GLN A 40 5.78 -5.74 22.95
C GLN A 40 4.98 -4.81 22.04
N ILE A 41 4.23 -5.36 21.08
CA ILE A 41 3.36 -4.57 20.20
C ILE A 41 2.28 -3.85 21.01
N LYS A 42 1.58 -4.52 21.93
CA LYS A 42 0.56 -3.88 22.78
C LYS A 42 1.15 -2.72 23.57
N ARG A 43 2.30 -2.91 24.22
CA ARG A 43 3.01 -1.85 24.96
C ARG A 43 3.38 -0.69 24.06
N GLY A 44 3.92 -0.96 22.87
CA GLY A 44 4.25 0.05 21.87
C GLY A 44 3.04 0.85 21.40
N LEU A 45 1.90 0.18 21.18
CA LEU A 45 0.64 0.85 20.81
C LEU A 45 0.13 1.76 21.93
N LEU A 46 0.22 1.35 23.20
CA LEU A 46 -0.18 2.18 24.33
C LEU A 46 0.77 3.36 24.56
N TYR A 47 2.06 3.19 24.25
CA TYR A 47 3.00 4.30 24.21
C TYR A 47 2.68 5.29 23.08
N GLU A 48 2.32 4.79 21.88
CA GLU A 48 1.98 5.62 20.72
C GLU A 48 0.65 6.39 20.91
N TYR A 49 -0.37 5.74 21.49
CA TYR A 49 -1.75 6.27 21.56
C TYR A 49 -2.19 6.71 22.96
N GLY A 50 -1.35 6.54 23.97
CA GLY A 50 -1.63 6.84 25.37
C GLY A 50 -2.44 5.75 26.08
N PHE A 51 -2.36 5.73 27.41
CA PHE A 51 -2.93 4.68 28.27
C PHE A 51 -4.42 4.81 28.56
N ASP A 52 -5.01 6.00 28.48
CA ASP A 52 -6.44 6.17 28.74
C ASP A 52 -7.27 5.33 27.76
N ASP A 53 -8.28 4.62 28.26
CA ASP A 53 -9.12 3.72 27.47
C ASP A 53 -8.32 2.70 26.61
N ALA A 54 -7.22 2.19 27.18
CA ALA A 54 -6.31 1.24 26.54
C ALA A 54 -7.03 0.05 25.85
N ALA A 55 -8.03 -0.53 26.52
CA ALA A 55 -8.77 -1.67 26.00
C ALA A 55 -9.53 -1.32 24.71
N MET A 56 -10.21 -0.16 24.66
CA MET A 56 -10.90 0.29 23.47
C MET A 56 -9.92 0.65 22.34
N LYS A 57 -8.78 1.28 22.65
CA LYS A 57 -7.74 1.61 21.65
C LYS A 57 -7.18 0.35 20.98
N LEU A 58 -6.87 -0.67 21.76
CA LEU A 58 -6.42 -1.96 21.23
C LEU A 58 -7.50 -2.63 20.39
N LYS A 59 -8.77 -2.59 20.84
CA LYS A 59 -9.90 -3.10 20.06
C LYS A 59 -10.07 -2.32 18.75
N ASN A 60 -9.99 -1.00 18.77
CA ASN A 60 -10.11 -0.15 17.59
C ASN A 60 -8.97 -0.42 16.59
N PHE A 61 -7.74 -0.60 17.09
CA PHE A 61 -6.59 -0.95 16.27
C PHE A 61 -6.78 -2.30 15.57
N LEU A 62 -7.25 -3.32 16.30
CA LEU A 62 -7.55 -4.64 15.75
C LEU A 62 -8.72 -4.59 14.74
N ASP A 63 -9.80 -3.88 15.07
CA ASP A 63 -10.99 -3.77 14.22
C ASP A 63 -10.67 -3.09 12.88
N LEU A 64 -9.74 -2.11 12.86
CA LEU A 64 -9.23 -1.50 11.63
C LEU A 64 -8.39 -2.46 10.79
N GLY A 65 -7.71 -3.41 11.43
CA GLY A 65 -6.75 -4.30 10.79
C GLY A 65 -5.46 -3.58 10.35
N ALA A 66 -4.65 -4.28 9.55
CA ALA A 66 -3.39 -3.76 9.05
C ALA A 66 -3.57 -2.45 8.24
N LYS A 67 -2.56 -1.59 8.26
CA LYS A 67 -2.47 -0.52 7.28
C LYS A 67 -2.08 -1.16 5.94
N PRO A 68 -2.83 -0.91 4.86
CA PRO A 68 -2.55 -1.54 3.59
C PRO A 68 -1.18 -1.12 3.07
N PHE A 69 -0.54 -2.01 2.33
CA PHE A 69 0.61 -1.67 1.50
C PHE A 69 0.20 -0.57 0.53
N SER A 70 1.04 0.46 0.44
CA SER A 70 0.85 1.61 -0.44
C SER A 70 2.20 2.17 -0.83
N VAL A 71 2.37 2.54 -2.10
CA VAL A 71 3.46 3.45 -2.48
C VAL A 71 3.38 4.74 -1.66
N ILE A 72 4.52 5.39 -1.41
CA ILE A 72 4.55 6.66 -0.70
C ILE A 72 4.05 7.77 -1.62
N SER A 73 2.92 8.38 -1.26
CA SER A 73 2.29 9.46 -2.01
C SER A 73 1.55 10.43 -1.07
N TYR A 74 0.83 11.39 -1.64
CA TYR A 74 0.20 12.50 -0.94
C TYR A 74 -0.89 12.07 0.07
N HIS A 75 -1.45 10.86 -0.06
CA HIS A 75 -2.54 10.38 0.80
C HIS A 75 -2.06 9.72 2.10
N ASN A 76 -0.85 9.16 2.12
CA ASN A 76 -0.32 8.35 3.23
C ASN A 76 -0.46 9.03 4.61
N ARG A 77 0.00 10.29 4.70
CA ARG A 77 -0.04 11.07 5.95
C ARG A 77 -1.47 11.28 6.45
N PHE A 78 -2.39 11.64 5.56
CA PHE A 78 -3.78 11.92 5.93
C PHE A 78 -4.55 10.64 6.26
N ALA A 79 -4.26 9.55 5.56
CA ALA A 79 -4.83 8.23 5.86
C ALA A 79 -4.38 7.76 7.26
N GLN A 80 -3.12 7.98 7.61
CA GLN A 80 -2.62 7.73 8.96
C GLN A 80 -3.37 8.57 10.00
N GLN A 81 -3.62 9.86 9.74
CA GLN A 81 -4.37 10.72 10.65
C GLN A 81 -5.81 10.23 10.88
N ALA A 82 -6.52 9.83 9.83
CA ALA A 82 -7.87 9.26 9.96
C ALA A 82 -7.86 7.96 10.79
N ARG A 83 -6.92 7.05 10.51
CA ARG A 83 -6.73 5.82 11.30
C ARG A 83 -6.44 6.11 12.76
N ARG A 84 -5.53 7.05 13.05
CA ARG A 84 -5.18 7.44 14.43
C ARG A 84 -6.38 8.02 15.17
N ALA A 85 -7.16 8.88 14.53
CA ALA A 85 -8.38 9.43 15.11
C ALA A 85 -9.36 8.30 15.52
N PHE A 86 -9.54 7.29 14.66
CA PHE A 86 -10.36 6.13 15.01
C PHE A 86 -9.82 5.36 16.22
N ILE A 87 -8.52 5.09 16.23
CA ILE A 87 -7.87 4.30 17.29
C ILE A 87 -8.10 4.95 18.66
N ILE A 88 -7.92 6.27 18.77
CA ILE A 88 -8.08 7.01 20.03
C ILE A 88 -9.54 7.31 20.41
N GLY A 89 -10.53 6.83 19.64
CA GLY A 89 -11.95 7.05 19.93
C GLY A 89 -12.54 8.35 19.38
N ALA A 90 -11.78 9.12 18.58
CA ALA A 90 -12.27 10.31 17.89
C ALA A 90 -12.99 9.92 16.58
N TYR A 91 -14.14 9.26 16.71
CA TYR A 91 -14.81 8.60 15.58
C TYR A 91 -15.35 9.58 14.54
N TYR A 92 -16.06 10.66 14.93
CA TYR A 92 -16.54 11.63 13.96
C TYR A 92 -15.41 12.36 13.18
N PRO A 93 -14.31 12.80 13.82
CA PRO A 93 -13.11 13.26 13.10
C PRO A 93 -12.51 12.21 12.16
N SER A 94 -12.52 10.94 12.54
CA SER A 94 -12.07 9.84 11.68
C SER A 94 -12.97 9.66 10.45
N LEU A 95 -14.28 9.60 10.65
CA LEU A 95 -15.30 9.48 9.60
C LEU A 95 -15.18 10.62 8.58
N THR A 96 -15.17 11.87 9.07
CA THR A 96 -15.05 13.06 8.22
C THR A 96 -13.70 13.13 7.53
N GLY A 97 -12.61 12.81 8.24
CA GLY A 97 -11.25 12.76 7.68
C GLY A 97 -11.10 11.73 6.56
N ALA A 98 -11.67 10.53 6.71
CA ALA A 98 -11.65 9.51 5.67
C ALA A 98 -12.40 9.96 4.41
N CYS A 99 -13.59 10.54 4.58
CA CYS A 99 -14.41 11.05 3.48
C CYS A 99 -13.71 12.21 2.74
N ALA A 100 -13.16 13.17 3.48
CA ALA A 100 -12.44 14.30 2.92
C ALA A 100 -11.17 13.87 2.18
N LEU A 101 -10.45 12.86 2.68
CA LEU A 101 -9.30 12.31 1.98
C LEU A 101 -9.70 11.59 0.69
N GLY A 102 -10.81 10.85 0.68
CA GLY A 102 -11.34 10.25 -0.55
C GLY A 102 -11.58 11.28 -1.64
N GLU A 103 -12.23 12.40 -1.31
CA GLU A 103 -12.43 13.52 -2.23
C GLU A 103 -11.10 14.11 -2.70
N ARG A 104 -10.17 14.30 -1.76
CA ARG A 104 -8.84 14.84 -2.06
C ARG A 104 -8.05 13.95 -3.02
N ILE A 105 -8.14 12.63 -2.89
CA ILE A 105 -7.50 11.67 -3.82
C ILE A 105 -8.10 11.82 -5.21
N LEU A 106 -9.43 11.79 -5.34
CA LEU A 106 -10.12 11.97 -6.62
C LEU A 106 -9.71 13.29 -7.31
N ASN A 107 -9.65 14.37 -6.54
CA ASN A 107 -9.30 15.69 -7.05
C ASN A 107 -7.84 15.77 -7.50
N HIS A 108 -6.91 15.17 -6.75
CA HIS A 108 -5.50 15.11 -7.15
C HIS A 108 -5.31 14.32 -8.44
N LEU A 109 -5.91 13.12 -8.53
CA LEU A 109 -5.82 12.31 -9.75
C LEU A 109 -6.33 13.07 -10.98
N VAL A 110 -7.48 13.75 -10.87
CA VAL A 110 -7.99 14.55 -11.97
C VAL A 110 -7.07 15.72 -12.31
N LEU A 111 -6.62 16.49 -11.31
CA LEU A 111 -5.80 17.67 -11.54
C LEU A 111 -4.47 17.35 -12.23
N ASP A 112 -3.84 16.26 -11.80
CA ASP A 112 -2.50 15.89 -12.26
C ASP A 112 -2.55 15.12 -13.59
N LEU A 113 -3.65 14.42 -13.89
CA LEU A 113 -3.74 13.55 -15.07
C LEU A 113 -4.55 14.13 -16.23
N ARG A 114 -5.55 15.00 -15.98
CA ARG A 114 -6.54 15.39 -17.02
C ARG A 114 -5.96 15.94 -18.31
N GLU A 115 -4.80 16.61 -18.25
CA GLU A 115 -4.18 17.21 -19.44
C GLU A 115 -3.64 16.13 -20.40
N GLN A 116 -3.34 14.91 -19.89
CA GLN A 116 -2.97 13.75 -20.70
C GLN A 116 -4.17 13.18 -21.49
N TYR A 117 -5.39 13.56 -21.12
CA TYR A 117 -6.63 13.06 -21.71
C TYR A 117 -7.45 14.17 -22.39
N ARG A 118 -6.81 15.28 -22.78
CA ARG A 118 -7.48 16.47 -23.32
C ARG A 118 -8.36 16.19 -24.56
N GLU A 119 -7.94 15.23 -25.38
CA GLU A 119 -8.64 14.86 -26.61
C GLU A 119 -9.80 13.87 -26.38
N THR A 120 -10.01 13.41 -25.15
CA THR A 120 -11.11 12.50 -24.80
C THR A 120 -12.42 13.27 -24.58
N PRO A 121 -13.59 12.69 -24.92
CA PRO A 121 -14.87 13.35 -24.67
C PRO A 121 -15.16 13.56 -23.18
N GLU A 122 -14.53 12.81 -22.28
CA GLU A 122 -14.68 12.91 -20.83
C GLU A 122 -13.95 14.12 -20.25
N TYR A 123 -12.92 14.68 -20.91
CA TYR A 123 -12.19 15.85 -20.42
C TYR A 123 -13.11 17.04 -20.09
N LYS A 124 -14.16 17.25 -20.91
CA LYS A 124 -15.17 18.30 -20.67
C LYS A 124 -15.87 18.16 -19.30
N ASN A 125 -15.85 16.96 -18.72
CA ASN A 125 -16.45 16.69 -17.42
C ASN A 125 -15.65 17.25 -16.25
N VAL A 126 -14.33 17.37 -16.44
CA VAL A 126 -13.37 17.72 -15.38
C VAL A 126 -12.49 18.92 -15.73
N GLN A 127 -12.84 19.65 -16.79
CA GLN A 127 -12.11 20.83 -17.23
C GLN A 127 -12.12 21.96 -16.18
N LYS A 128 -13.26 22.19 -15.53
CA LYS A 128 -13.47 23.31 -14.59
C LYS A 128 -13.38 22.82 -13.15
N LYS A 129 -12.63 23.51 -12.29
CA LYS A 129 -12.47 23.13 -10.87
C LYS A 129 -13.80 22.85 -10.12
N LYS A 130 -14.88 23.57 -10.47
CA LYS A 130 -16.22 23.38 -9.88
C LYS A 130 -16.82 21.99 -10.13
N SER A 131 -16.31 21.22 -11.09
CA SER A 131 -16.82 19.87 -11.35
C SER A 131 -16.30 18.81 -10.39
N PHE A 132 -15.28 19.12 -9.59
CA PHE A 132 -14.59 18.16 -8.73
C PHE A 132 -15.42 17.74 -7.51
N ASP A 133 -16.33 18.61 -7.06
CA ASP A 133 -17.21 18.33 -5.93
C ASP A 133 -18.27 17.24 -6.25
N ASN A 134 -18.45 16.92 -7.55
CA ASN A 134 -19.34 15.85 -7.99
C ASN A 134 -18.56 14.54 -8.16
N TRP A 135 -18.55 13.72 -7.09
CA TRP A 135 -17.85 12.45 -7.05
C TRP A 135 -18.27 11.49 -8.17
N ASP A 136 -19.55 11.40 -8.54
CA ASP A 136 -19.98 10.49 -9.62
C ASP A 136 -19.33 10.85 -10.94
N ARG A 137 -19.28 12.16 -11.22
CA ARG A 137 -18.66 12.69 -12.43
C ARG A 137 -17.16 12.43 -12.46
N VAL A 138 -16.49 12.63 -11.32
CA VAL A 138 -15.04 12.40 -11.22
C VAL A 138 -14.71 10.92 -11.33
N ILE A 139 -15.41 10.06 -10.59
CA ILE A 139 -15.21 8.60 -10.60
C ILE A 139 -15.43 8.06 -12.02
N SER A 140 -16.57 8.38 -12.65
CA SER A 140 -16.86 7.91 -14.03
C SER A 140 -15.85 8.41 -15.05
N THR A 141 -15.31 9.62 -14.89
CA THR A 141 -14.27 10.15 -15.78
C THR A 141 -12.95 9.38 -15.60
N LEU A 142 -12.50 9.16 -14.36
CA LEU A 142 -11.26 8.42 -14.10
C LEU A 142 -11.38 6.93 -14.45
N GLU A 143 -12.57 6.34 -14.31
CA GLU A 143 -12.89 4.98 -14.76
C GLU A 143 -12.81 4.88 -16.29
N ALA A 144 -13.42 5.81 -17.03
CA ALA A 144 -13.37 5.84 -18.49
C ALA A 144 -11.94 6.02 -19.05
N TRP A 145 -11.07 6.72 -18.31
CA TRP A 145 -9.66 6.85 -18.63
C TRP A 145 -8.80 5.64 -18.24
N ASN A 146 -9.41 4.59 -17.67
CA ASN A 146 -8.74 3.43 -17.08
C ASN A 146 -7.72 3.79 -15.99
N VAL A 147 -7.86 4.96 -15.36
CA VAL A 147 -7.02 5.37 -14.23
C VAL A 147 -7.44 4.61 -12.97
N LEU A 148 -8.74 4.58 -12.67
CA LEU A 148 -9.25 3.82 -11.51
C LEU A 148 -9.48 2.36 -11.87
N LEU A 149 -8.97 1.47 -11.04
CA LEU A 149 -9.30 0.05 -11.12
C LEU A 149 -10.77 -0.19 -10.72
N PRO A 150 -11.47 -1.18 -11.31
CA PRO A 150 -12.88 -1.43 -11.00
C PRO A 150 -13.19 -1.62 -9.50
N PRO A 151 -12.37 -2.34 -8.69
CA PRO A 151 -12.65 -2.43 -7.26
C PRO A 151 -12.44 -1.10 -6.51
N ALA A 152 -11.54 -0.23 -7.00
CA ALA A 152 -11.35 1.10 -6.43
C ALA A 152 -12.57 2.00 -6.71
N VAL A 153 -13.18 1.89 -7.91
CA VAL A 153 -14.43 2.58 -8.24
C VAL A 153 -15.53 2.23 -7.25
N GLU A 154 -15.72 0.94 -6.95
CA GLU A 154 -16.72 0.49 -5.98
C GLU A 154 -16.42 0.97 -4.56
N ALA A 155 -15.15 0.94 -4.14
CA ALA A 155 -14.73 1.45 -2.84
C ALA A 155 -14.95 2.97 -2.71
N PHE A 156 -14.70 3.75 -3.78
CA PHE A 156 -15.04 5.18 -3.82
C PHE A 156 -16.55 5.43 -3.74
N LYS A 157 -17.38 4.62 -4.41
CA LYS A 157 -18.85 4.71 -4.29
C LYS A 157 -19.32 4.44 -2.86
N LYS A 158 -18.76 3.44 -2.17
CA LYS A 158 -19.03 3.18 -0.74
C LYS A 158 -18.64 4.39 0.13
N LEU A 159 -17.46 4.96 -0.10
CA LEU A 159 -16.98 6.11 0.69
C LEU A 159 -17.80 7.38 0.43
N LYS A 160 -18.24 7.61 -0.82
CA LYS A 160 -19.16 8.69 -1.19
C LYS A 160 -20.48 8.60 -0.43
N GLU A 161 -21.01 7.38 -0.32
CA GLU A 161 -22.25 7.14 0.41
C GLU A 161 -22.08 7.46 1.91
N ALA A 162 -20.98 7.03 2.52
CA ALA A 162 -20.65 7.39 3.90
C ALA A 162 -20.53 8.92 4.08
N ARG A 163 -19.88 9.62 3.14
CA ARG A 163 -19.77 11.08 3.13
C ARG A 163 -21.13 11.75 3.16
N ASN A 164 -21.99 11.40 2.21
CA ASN A 164 -23.25 12.09 1.98
C ASN A 164 -24.30 11.75 3.04
N ARG A 165 -24.35 10.51 3.52
CA ARG A 165 -25.41 10.07 4.45
C ARG A 165 -25.06 10.15 5.92
N ARG A 166 -23.79 10.32 6.29
CA ARG A 166 -23.35 10.14 7.69
C ARG A 166 -22.33 11.15 8.16
N ALA A 167 -21.51 11.69 7.27
CA ALA A 167 -20.40 12.57 7.65
C ALA A 167 -20.69 14.06 7.49
N ILE A 168 -21.30 14.50 6.37
CA ILE A 168 -21.43 15.93 6.05
C ILE A 168 -22.84 16.47 6.36
N HIS A 169 -23.87 15.70 6.07
CA HIS A 169 -25.25 16.10 6.37
C HIS A 169 -25.62 15.65 7.77
N PHE A 170 -26.39 16.48 8.48
CA PHE A 170 -26.82 16.16 9.84
C PHE A 170 -27.75 14.95 9.83
N HIS A 171 -27.35 13.90 10.53
CA HIS A 171 -28.13 12.70 10.74
C HIS A 171 -28.00 12.28 12.21
N ARG A 172 -29.13 12.25 12.92
CA ARG A 172 -29.16 11.93 14.36
C ARG A 172 -28.53 10.57 14.69
N GLU A 173 -28.65 9.59 13.79
CA GLU A 173 -28.04 8.26 13.98
C GLU A 173 -26.51 8.32 14.12
N THR A 174 -25.85 9.35 13.57
CA THR A 174 -24.40 9.52 13.72
C THR A 174 -24.00 9.74 15.18
N ASP A 175 -24.84 10.36 16.00
CA ASP A 175 -24.51 10.63 17.41
C ASP A 175 -24.39 9.33 18.23
N ASP A 176 -25.09 8.26 17.83
CA ASP A 176 -25.13 6.98 18.51
C ASP A 176 -24.25 5.90 17.85
N ARG A 177 -23.91 6.08 16.56
CA ARG A 177 -23.23 5.06 15.72
C ARG A 177 -21.96 5.57 15.04
N ASP A 178 -21.40 6.69 15.50
CA ASP A 178 -20.19 7.31 14.93
C ASP A 178 -19.03 6.31 14.79
N ARG A 179 -18.82 5.43 15.76
CA ARG A 179 -17.80 4.38 15.72
C ARG A 179 -17.98 3.44 14.53
N GLU A 180 -19.18 2.92 14.33
CA GLU A 180 -19.47 1.97 13.24
C GLU A 180 -19.25 2.66 11.89
N PHE A 181 -19.78 3.88 11.75
CA PHE A 181 -19.66 4.65 10.52
C PHE A 181 -18.21 5.04 10.22
N ALA A 182 -17.44 5.42 11.23
CA ALA A 182 -16.02 5.71 11.09
C ALA A 182 -15.23 4.46 10.68
N LEU A 183 -15.52 3.30 11.28
CA LEU A 183 -14.87 2.03 10.94
C LEU A 183 -15.10 1.68 9.47
N GLU A 184 -16.36 1.76 9.00
CA GLU A 184 -16.72 1.51 7.61
C GLU A 184 -16.01 2.48 6.64
N ALA A 185 -16.00 3.78 6.95
CA ALA A 185 -15.37 4.78 6.11
C ALA A 185 -13.85 4.59 6.02
N VAL A 186 -13.17 4.32 7.14
CA VAL A 186 -11.71 4.09 7.15
C VAL A 186 -11.36 2.77 6.45
N LYS A 187 -12.20 1.75 6.56
CA LYS A 187 -12.03 0.50 5.78
C LYS A 187 -12.21 0.72 4.29
N ALA A 188 -13.23 1.46 3.86
CA ALA A 188 -13.41 1.82 2.45
C ALA A 188 -12.23 2.63 1.90
N LEU A 189 -11.72 3.60 2.68
CA LEU A 189 -10.49 4.32 2.33
C LEU A 189 -9.26 3.40 2.24
N SER A 190 -9.13 2.43 3.16
CA SER A 190 -8.04 1.47 3.14
C SER A 190 -8.13 0.53 1.92
N GLU A 191 -9.34 0.14 1.52
CA GLU A 191 -9.62 -0.62 0.29
C GLU A 191 -9.19 0.18 -0.95
N ILE A 192 -9.57 1.46 -1.05
CA ILE A 192 -9.12 2.37 -2.12
C ILE A 192 -7.58 2.39 -2.21
N ILE A 193 -6.91 2.59 -1.07
CA ILE A 193 -5.44 2.67 -1.01
C ILE A 193 -4.81 1.34 -1.45
N SER A 194 -5.28 0.22 -0.91
CA SER A 194 -4.74 -1.11 -1.24
C SER A 194 -4.92 -1.46 -2.72
N VAL A 195 -6.11 -1.20 -3.27
CA VAL A 195 -6.43 -1.53 -4.65
C VAL A 195 -5.68 -0.62 -5.61
N GLN A 196 -5.75 0.69 -5.41
CA GLN A 196 -5.26 1.65 -6.41
C GLN A 196 -3.77 1.97 -6.26
N PHE A 197 -3.27 2.05 -5.02
CA PHE A 197 -1.91 2.51 -4.71
C PHE A 197 -1.03 1.42 -4.08
N GLY A 198 -1.59 0.23 -3.87
CA GLY A 198 -0.86 -0.88 -3.26
C GLY A 198 0.23 -1.44 -4.13
N THR A 199 1.13 -2.17 -3.49
CA THR A 199 2.27 -2.83 -4.12
C THR A 199 2.08 -4.34 -4.22
N ILE A 200 1.00 -4.89 -3.68
CA ILE A 200 0.68 -6.32 -3.78
C ILE A 200 0.07 -6.62 -5.17
N PRO A 201 0.67 -7.52 -5.97
CA PRO A 201 0.08 -8.03 -7.22
C PRO A 201 -1.15 -8.92 -6.97
N PRO A 202 -2.03 -9.14 -7.97
CA PRO A 202 -1.93 -8.67 -9.34
C PRO A 202 -2.43 -7.23 -9.51
N LYS A 203 -1.75 -6.44 -10.34
CA LYS A 203 -2.20 -5.14 -10.87
C LYS A 203 -1.78 -5.03 -12.34
N PRO A 204 -2.53 -4.31 -13.20
CA PRO A 204 -2.28 -4.34 -14.65
C PRO A 204 -0.90 -3.79 -15.04
N TRP A 205 -0.31 -2.92 -14.21
CA TRP A 205 1.01 -2.34 -14.42
C TRP A 205 2.18 -3.15 -13.87
N PHE A 206 1.94 -4.26 -13.16
CA PHE A 206 3.01 -5.10 -12.62
C PHE A 206 3.30 -6.30 -13.51
N ILE A 207 4.58 -6.64 -13.67
CA ILE A 207 4.97 -7.91 -14.28
C ILE A 207 4.42 -9.04 -13.39
N PRO A 208 3.58 -9.95 -13.92
CA PRO A 208 3.03 -11.05 -13.14
C PRO A 208 4.13 -12.08 -12.81
N ASP A 209 3.90 -12.86 -11.76
CA ASP A 209 4.61 -14.12 -11.48
C ASP A 209 6.14 -14.02 -11.29
N ILE A 210 6.66 -12.83 -10.96
CA ILE A 210 8.03 -12.69 -10.42
C ILE A 210 7.97 -13.00 -8.91
N GLU A 211 7.85 -14.28 -8.58
CA GLU A 211 7.79 -14.75 -7.19
C GLU A 211 9.07 -14.37 -6.43
N ALA A 212 8.90 -13.96 -5.16
CA ALA A 212 9.97 -13.63 -4.19
C ALA A 212 10.91 -12.44 -4.50
N ALA A 213 10.95 -11.89 -5.72
CA ALA A 213 11.90 -10.84 -6.06
C ALA A 213 11.39 -9.39 -5.84
N GLY A 214 10.11 -9.21 -5.55
CA GLY A 214 9.51 -7.88 -5.37
C GLY A 214 8.59 -7.49 -6.52
N VAL A 215 8.36 -6.18 -6.68
CA VAL A 215 7.29 -5.66 -7.53
C VAL A 215 7.90 -4.82 -8.65
N TYR A 216 7.66 -5.21 -9.90
CA TYR A 216 8.28 -4.59 -11.07
C TYR A 216 7.22 -4.05 -12.03
N ILE A 217 7.47 -2.86 -12.60
CA ILE A 217 6.60 -2.23 -13.58
C ILE A 217 6.84 -2.84 -14.96
N LYS A 218 5.76 -3.18 -15.66
CA LYS A 218 5.80 -3.64 -17.05
C LYS A 218 6.36 -2.58 -17.98
N LYS A 219 7.06 -2.99 -19.04
CA LYS A 219 7.73 -2.04 -19.94
C LYS A 219 6.76 -1.10 -20.66
N ASP A 220 5.63 -1.64 -21.13
CA ASP A 220 4.59 -0.88 -21.84
C ASP A 220 3.83 0.09 -20.92
N MET A 221 3.84 -0.18 -19.61
CA MET A 221 3.17 0.63 -18.60
C MET A 221 4.06 1.73 -18.02
N GLU A 222 5.35 1.78 -18.36
CA GLU A 222 6.24 2.89 -17.96
C GLU A 222 5.77 4.24 -18.53
N GLU A 223 5.04 4.23 -19.65
CA GLU A 223 4.53 5.43 -20.30
C GLU A 223 3.12 5.83 -19.85
N ASP A 224 2.43 4.96 -19.11
CA ASP A 224 1.09 5.21 -18.61
C ASP A 224 1.06 6.42 -17.65
N PRO A 225 0.12 7.39 -17.85
CA PRO A 225 0.06 8.60 -17.04
C PRO A 225 -0.03 8.36 -15.53
N PHE A 226 -0.82 7.38 -15.11
CA PHE A 226 -1.01 7.08 -13.69
C PHE A 226 0.25 6.41 -13.10
N VAL A 227 0.84 5.44 -13.82
CA VAL A 227 2.07 4.77 -13.39
C VAL A 227 3.23 5.75 -13.28
N LYS A 228 3.40 6.66 -14.26
CA LYS A 228 4.40 7.72 -14.22
C LYS A 228 4.24 8.66 -13.04
N LEU A 229 3.01 9.05 -12.73
CA LEU A 229 2.72 9.97 -11.66
C LEU A 229 2.92 9.35 -10.27
N ILE A 230 2.52 8.07 -10.10
CA ILE A 230 2.36 7.45 -8.78
C ILE A 230 3.44 6.43 -8.46
N TYR A 231 3.76 5.53 -9.39
CA TYR A 231 4.61 4.37 -9.13
C TYR A 231 6.08 4.63 -9.46
N LEU A 232 6.39 5.29 -10.59
CA LEU A 232 7.79 5.55 -10.97
C LEU A 232 8.57 6.39 -9.93
N PRO A 233 8.00 7.42 -9.28
CA PRO A 233 8.72 8.17 -8.23
C PRO A 233 9.07 7.34 -6.98
N ASN A 234 8.43 6.17 -6.85
CA ASN A 234 8.63 5.22 -5.76
C ASN A 234 9.46 4.00 -6.19
N SER A 235 10.03 4.05 -7.39
CA SER A 235 10.74 2.95 -8.02
C SER A 235 12.20 3.28 -8.33
N VAL A 236 13.01 2.25 -8.50
CA VAL A 236 14.40 2.34 -8.96
C VAL A 236 14.57 1.47 -10.19
N LEU A 237 15.29 1.97 -11.20
CA LEU A 237 15.58 1.23 -12.42
C LEU A 237 16.71 0.23 -12.18
N VAL A 238 16.43 -1.06 -12.30
CA VAL A 238 17.36 -2.14 -11.93
C VAL A 238 17.46 -3.21 -13.02
N GLY A 239 18.65 -3.75 -13.24
CA GLY A 239 18.86 -4.92 -14.10
C GLY A 239 18.58 -6.24 -13.37
N PRO A 240 18.56 -7.39 -14.07
CA PRO A 240 18.23 -8.68 -13.46
C PRO A 240 19.16 -9.13 -12.33
N GLU A 241 20.42 -8.71 -12.33
CA GLU A 241 21.43 -9.14 -11.34
C GLU A 241 21.51 -8.21 -10.12
N HIS A 242 20.62 -7.22 -10.02
CA HIS A 242 20.59 -6.33 -8.87
C HIS A 242 20.33 -7.10 -7.57
N TYR A 243 20.80 -6.55 -6.46
CA TYR A 243 20.40 -6.98 -5.14
C TYR A 243 20.13 -5.81 -4.21
N LEU A 244 19.39 -6.12 -3.14
CA LEU A 244 19.09 -5.17 -2.08
C LEU A 244 19.85 -5.56 -0.81
N GLU A 245 20.27 -4.53 -0.08
CA GLU A 245 20.78 -4.63 1.28
C GLU A 245 19.86 -3.78 2.19
N GLY A 246 19.41 -4.38 3.29
CA GLY A 246 18.59 -3.70 4.28
C GLY A 246 19.47 -2.78 5.13
N MET A 247 19.03 -1.54 5.32
CA MET A 247 19.69 -0.57 6.19
C MET A 247 19.00 -0.54 7.55
N ASP A 248 19.73 -0.13 8.60
CA ASP A 248 19.22 -0.07 9.98
C ASP A 248 17.98 0.82 10.16
N ASP A 249 17.78 1.77 9.26
CA ASP A 249 16.62 2.68 9.26
C ASP A 249 15.42 2.17 8.45
N GLY A 250 15.46 0.90 8.03
CA GLY A 250 14.40 0.24 7.27
C GLY A 250 14.37 0.62 5.78
N ARG A 251 15.36 1.37 5.27
CA ARG A 251 15.50 1.64 3.83
C ARG A 251 16.28 0.52 3.14
N TRP A 252 16.10 0.42 1.84
CA TRP A 252 16.87 -0.49 0.99
C TRP A 252 17.97 0.28 0.25
N LYS A 253 19.19 -0.28 0.25
CA LYS A 253 20.26 0.12 -0.65
C LYS A 253 20.27 -0.82 -1.85
N VAL A 254 20.30 -0.23 -3.06
CA VAL A 254 20.28 -0.97 -4.32
C VAL A 254 21.70 -1.10 -4.85
N PHE A 255 22.09 -2.32 -5.20
CA PHE A 255 23.35 -2.61 -5.89
C PHE A 255 23.04 -3.21 -7.25
N ASP A 256 23.56 -2.60 -8.31
CA ASP A 256 23.30 -2.99 -9.69
C ASP A 256 24.54 -2.68 -10.55
N ASN A 257 25.64 -3.39 -10.26
CA ASN A 257 26.97 -3.10 -10.81
C ASN A 257 27.29 -3.89 -12.09
N SER A 258 26.41 -4.80 -12.50
CA SER A 258 26.61 -5.63 -13.68
C SER A 258 26.56 -4.79 -14.95
N ASN A 259 27.40 -5.16 -15.92
CA ASN A 259 27.42 -4.52 -17.22
C ASN A 259 26.41 -5.22 -18.14
N TYR A 260 25.25 -4.61 -18.31
CA TYR A 260 24.19 -5.16 -19.15
C TYR A 260 24.34 -4.72 -20.59
N ASP A 261 24.03 -5.63 -21.52
CA ASP A 261 23.91 -5.25 -22.93
C ASP A 261 22.80 -4.21 -23.12
N ASP A 262 22.98 -3.32 -24.10
CA ASP A 262 21.92 -2.40 -24.54
C ASP A 262 20.91 -3.13 -25.44
N ARG A 263 20.22 -4.11 -24.85
CA ARG A 263 19.16 -4.89 -25.48
C ARG A 263 17.81 -4.57 -24.85
N ASN A 264 16.79 -4.45 -25.69
CA ASN A 264 15.42 -4.45 -25.26
C ASN A 264 14.96 -5.89 -25.07
N ILE A 265 14.54 -6.23 -23.86
CA ILE A 265 14.11 -7.58 -23.48
C ILE A 265 12.64 -7.55 -23.09
N SER A 266 11.95 -8.67 -23.21
CA SER A 266 10.55 -8.79 -22.79
C SER A 266 10.42 -8.80 -21.26
N ASP A 267 9.20 -8.58 -20.74
CA ASP A 267 8.94 -8.67 -19.29
C ASP A 267 9.10 -10.10 -18.77
N THR A 268 8.74 -11.11 -19.59
CA THR A 268 8.97 -12.53 -19.29
C THR A 268 10.46 -12.85 -19.21
N GLU A 269 11.23 -12.42 -20.22
CA GLU A 269 12.68 -12.62 -20.26
C GLU A 269 13.38 -11.92 -19.07
N TYR A 270 12.93 -10.72 -18.69
CA TYR A 270 13.44 -10.06 -17.48
C TYR A 270 13.18 -10.90 -16.22
N GLY A 271 11.99 -11.46 -16.06
CA GLY A 271 11.63 -12.32 -14.94
C GLY A 271 12.48 -13.60 -14.88
N GLU A 272 12.73 -14.24 -16.02
CA GLU A 272 13.58 -15.44 -16.13
C GLU A 272 15.03 -15.14 -15.73
N LEU A 273 15.61 -14.06 -16.26
CA LEU A 273 16.98 -13.64 -15.93
C LEU A 273 17.12 -13.27 -14.45
N LEU A 274 16.11 -12.60 -13.89
CA LEU A 274 16.10 -12.21 -12.49
C LEU A 274 16.07 -13.44 -11.58
N LYS A 275 15.23 -14.42 -11.90
CA LYS A 275 15.16 -15.69 -11.17
C LYS A 275 16.49 -16.43 -11.22
N GLN A 276 17.09 -16.54 -12.40
CA GLN A 276 18.40 -17.16 -12.57
C GLN A 276 19.47 -16.47 -11.69
N ALA A 277 19.56 -15.14 -11.73
CA ALA A 277 20.53 -14.39 -10.94
C ALA A 277 20.32 -14.58 -9.42
N GLN A 278 19.08 -14.70 -8.97
CA GLN A 278 18.76 -15.00 -7.57
C GLN A 278 19.17 -16.41 -7.15
N ASP A 279 18.86 -17.41 -7.97
CA ASP A 279 19.21 -18.80 -7.72
C ASP A 279 20.73 -18.98 -7.62
N GLU A 280 21.48 -18.35 -8.53
CA GLU A 280 22.95 -18.33 -8.52
C GLU A 280 23.50 -17.68 -7.24
N ARG A 281 22.91 -16.54 -6.82
CA ARG A 281 23.32 -15.86 -5.59
C ARG A 281 23.02 -16.68 -4.34
N PHE A 282 21.86 -17.34 -4.27
CA PHE A 282 21.52 -18.21 -3.15
C PHE A 282 22.42 -19.45 -3.09
N ALA A 283 22.81 -20.02 -4.23
CA ALA A 283 23.78 -21.11 -4.28
C ALA A 283 25.14 -20.65 -3.71
N GLN A 284 25.65 -19.50 -4.15
CA GLN A 284 26.91 -18.93 -3.66
C GLN A 284 26.88 -18.64 -2.14
N MET A 285 25.76 -18.14 -1.62
CA MET A 285 25.60 -17.90 -0.18
C MET A 285 25.62 -19.20 0.65
N ARG A 286 25.03 -20.29 0.14
CA ARG A 286 25.06 -21.60 0.80
C ARG A 286 26.46 -22.18 0.82
N GLU A 287 27.16 -22.16 -0.31
CA GLU A 287 28.55 -22.62 -0.41
C GLU A 287 29.48 -21.84 0.54
N ALA A 288 29.29 -20.53 0.65
CA ALA A 288 30.06 -19.68 1.57
C ALA A 288 29.82 -20.03 3.05
N GLN A 289 28.58 -20.35 3.43
CA GLN A 289 28.24 -20.77 4.79
C GLN A 289 28.82 -22.16 5.13
N GLU A 290 28.73 -23.11 4.21
CA GLU A 290 29.30 -24.46 4.38
C GLU A 290 30.84 -24.43 4.47
N GLY A 291 31.49 -23.51 3.73
CA GLY A 291 32.93 -23.28 3.82
C GLY A 291 33.37 -22.71 5.17
N THR A 292 32.63 -21.76 5.74
CA THR A 292 32.97 -21.18 7.06
C THR A 292 32.71 -22.11 8.24
N ASP A 293 31.71 -22.99 8.15
CA ASP A 293 31.45 -23.98 9.19
C ASP A 293 32.51 -25.10 9.22
N THR A 294 33.14 -25.38 8.07
CA THR A 294 34.21 -26.37 7.96
C THR A 294 35.53 -25.84 8.54
N GLU A 295 35.83 -24.55 8.41
CA GLU A 295 37.02 -23.91 9.01
C GLU A 295 36.91 -23.70 10.53
N GLN A 296 35.68 -23.58 11.09
CA GLN A 296 35.48 -23.46 12.53
C GLN A 296 35.52 -24.80 13.30
N GLN A 297 35.61 -25.93 12.59
CA GLN A 297 35.70 -27.28 13.17
C GLN A 297 37.11 -27.89 13.12
N THR A 298 38.11 -27.18 12.59
CA THR A 298 39.54 -27.57 12.56
C THR A 298 40.40 -26.66 13.42
#